data_AF-A0A445A047-F1
#
_entry.id   AF-A0A445A047-F1
#
_cell.length_a   1.000
_cell.length_b   1.000
_cell.length_c   1.000
_cell.angle_alpha   90.00
_cell.angle_beta   90.00
_cell.angle_gamma   90.00
#
_symmetry.space_group_name_H-M   'P 1'
#
loop_
_entity.id
_entity.type
_entity.pdbx_description
1 polymer ?
#
loop_
_entity_poly.entity_id
_entity_poly.type
_entity_poly.pdbx_seq_one_letter_code
_entity_poly.pdbx_strand_id
1 'polypeptide(L)' 'MLLRNIDQTNGLCNGTRMQVRRMRTHVIEYKTLTGNKAGIILIPRLNLIPNNETLPVRFQRRQFPIIMSFAMTINKS' A
#
# COMPACT_ATOMS: atom_id res chain seq x y z
N MET A 1 -5.20 3.73 2.80
CA MET A 1 -4.09 4.47 2.16
C MET A 1 -2.95 3.54 1.81
N LEU A 2 -2.28 3.77 0.68
CA LEU A 2 -1.05 3.06 0.29
C LEU A 2 0.16 3.50 1.12
N LEU A 3 1.03 2.56 1.47
CA LEU A 3 2.27 2.78 2.25
C LEU A 3 3.54 2.79 1.39
N ARG A 4 3.42 2.43 0.11
CA ARG A 4 4.55 2.29 -0.81
C ARG A 4 4.16 2.80 -2.20
N ASN A 5 5.16 3.27 -2.94
CA ASN A 5 5.03 3.48 -4.37
C ASN A 5 5.01 2.11 -5.05
N ILE A 6 3.94 1.82 -5.78
CA ILE A 6 3.77 0.58 -6.54
C ILE A 6 3.84 0.92 -8.03
N ASP A 7 3.10 1.93 -8.44
CA ASP A 7 3.04 2.38 -9.82
C ASP A 7 2.70 3.88 -9.85
N GLN A 8 3.73 4.70 -9.89
CA GLN A 8 3.60 6.15 -9.88
C GLN A 8 2.92 6.67 -11.16
N THR A 9 3.16 6.01 -12.30
CA THR A 9 2.52 6.40 -13.58
C THR A 9 1.00 6.20 -13.53
N ASN A 10 0.56 5.21 -12.75
CA ASN A 10 -0.86 4.94 -12.49
C ASN A 10 -1.43 5.58 -11.23
N GLY A 11 -0.67 6.45 -10.56
CA GLY A 11 -1.13 7.15 -9.35
C GLY A 11 -1.23 6.25 -8.10
N LEU A 12 -0.60 5.08 -8.15
CA LEU A 12 -0.46 4.15 -7.02
C LEU A 12 0.82 4.49 -6.24
N CYS A 13 0.82 5.67 -5.63
CA CYS A 13 1.91 6.18 -4.82
C CYS A 13 1.62 6.05 -3.31
N ASN A 14 2.66 6.23 -2.50
CA ASN A 14 2.52 6.35 -1.06
C ASN A 14 1.59 7.53 -0.74
N GLY A 15 0.60 7.32 0.14
CA GLY A 15 -0.41 8.32 0.44
C GLY A 15 -1.71 8.21 -0.37
N THR A 16 -1.74 7.43 -1.47
CA THR A 16 -2.97 7.28 -2.26
C THR A 16 -4.08 6.68 -1.40
N ARG A 17 -5.20 7.41 -1.28
CA ARG A 17 -6.40 6.97 -0.57
C ARG A 17 -7.31 6.19 -1.53
N MET A 18 -7.78 5.06 -1.05
CA MET A 18 -8.51 4.07 -1.85
C MET A 18 -9.59 3.43 -0.97
N GLN A 19 -10.66 2.96 -1.59
CA GLN A 19 -11.70 2.16 -0.95
C GLN A 19 -11.46 0.68 -1.24
N VAL A 20 -11.45 -0.15 -0.19
CA VAL A 20 -11.42 -1.61 -0.34
C VAL A 20 -12.76 -2.07 -0.92
N ARG A 21 -12.72 -2.87 -1.98
CA ARG A 21 -13.91 -3.48 -2.58
C ARG A 21 -14.07 -4.94 -2.17
N ARG A 22 -13.00 -5.72 -2.25
CA ARG A 22 -12.99 -7.15 -1.90
C ARG A 22 -11.63 -7.54 -1.36
N MET A 23 -11.61 -8.36 -0.32
CA MET A 23 -10.40 -8.96 0.23
C MET A 23 -10.36 -10.42 -0.17
N ARG A 24 -9.24 -10.85 -0.76
CA ARG A 24 -8.96 -12.26 -1.06
C ARG A 24 -7.70 -12.68 -0.32
N THR A 25 -7.38 -13.96 -0.34
CA THR A 25 -6.23 -14.52 0.39
C THR A 25 -4.89 -13.87 0.00
N HIS A 26 -4.69 -13.60 -1.30
CA HIS A 26 -3.41 -13.15 -1.84
C HIS A 26 -3.41 -11.71 -2.38
N VAL A 27 -4.60 -11.16 -2.65
CA VAL A 27 -4.78 -9.84 -3.25
C VAL A 27 -5.96 -9.12 -2.60
N ILE A 28 -5.91 -7.80 -2.59
CA ILE A 28 -7.05 -6.97 -2.21
C ILE A 28 -7.43 -6.09 -3.40
N GLU A 29 -8.72 -6.07 -3.71
CA GLU A 29 -9.32 -5.23 -4.76
C GLU A 29 -9.63 -3.84 -4.21
N TYR A 30 -9.20 -2.82 -4.94
CA TYR A 30 -9.41 -1.41 -4.59
C TYR A 30 -10.07 -0.63 -5.71
N LYS A 31 -10.72 0.45 -5.29
CA LYS A 31 -11.10 1.57 -6.14
C LYS A 31 -10.40 2.84 -5.64
N THR A 32 -9.77 3.58 -6.54
CA THR A 32 -9.21 4.91 -6.22
C THR A 32 -10.32 5.88 -5.87
N LEU A 33 -10.10 6.70 -4.84
CA LEU A 33 -11.05 7.76 -4.44
C LEU A 33 -10.88 9.03 -5.27
N THR A 34 -9.70 9.24 -5.84
CA THR A 34 -9.30 10.43 -6.57
C THR A 34 -8.64 10.02 -7.90
N GLY A 35 -9.04 10.67 -8.99
CA GLY A 35 -8.44 10.50 -10.32
C GLY A 35 -9.32 9.78 -11.35
N ASN A 36 -9.13 10.12 -12.62
CA ASN A 36 -9.89 9.63 -13.78
C ASN A 36 -9.58 8.17 -14.18
N LYS A 37 -8.74 7.44 -13.43
CA LYS A 37 -8.44 6.04 -13.73
C LYS A 37 -9.57 5.16 -13.19
N ALA A 38 -10.62 5.02 -13.99
CA ALA A 38 -11.74 4.11 -13.75
C ALA A 38 -11.24 2.66 -13.90
N GLY A 39 -10.93 2.01 -12.78
CA GLY A 39 -10.50 0.62 -12.79
C GLY A 39 -10.46 -0.01 -11.41
N ILE A 40 -10.58 -1.34 -11.37
CA ILE A 40 -10.32 -2.14 -10.18
C ILE A 40 -8.81 -2.36 -10.12
N ILE A 41 -8.18 -1.95 -9.02
CA ILE A 41 -6.76 -2.16 -8.80
C ILE A 41 -6.57 -3.35 -7.87
N LEU A 42 -5.69 -4.28 -8.25
CA LEU A 42 -5.34 -5.44 -7.44
C LEU A 42 -4.01 -5.17 -6.73
N ILE A 43 -4.02 -5.24 -5.40
CA ILE A 43 -2.80 -5.03 -4.60
C ILE A 43 -2.39 -6.34 -3.93
N PRO A 44 -1.23 -6.91 -4.29
CA PRO A 44 -0.68 -8.08 -3.63
C PRO A 44 0.08 -7.70 -2.35
N ARG A 45 0.51 -8.72 -1.60
CA ARG A 45 1.47 -8.53 -0.50
C ARG A 45 2.86 -8.22 -1.06
N LEU A 46 3.53 -7.22 -0.50
CA LEU A 46 4.90 -6.85 -0.82
C LEU A 46 5.86 -7.34 0.27
N ASN A 47 7.08 -7.64 -0.13
CA ASN A 47 8.18 -7.90 0.78
C ASN A 47 8.81 -6.57 1.21
N LEU A 48 8.87 -6.36 2.52
CA LEU A 48 9.50 -5.20 3.15
C LEU A 48 10.79 -5.70 3.79
N ILE A 49 11.91 -5.29 3.21
CA ILE A 49 13.24 -5.58 3.73
C ILE A 49 13.75 -4.28 4.35
N PRO A 50 14.12 -4.26 5.65
CA PRO A 50 14.75 -3.12 6.26
C PRO A 50 16.15 -2.95 5.67
N ASN A 51 16.49 -1.73 5.27
CA ASN A 51 17.80 -1.41 4.70
C ASN A 51 18.82 -1.02 5.79
N ASN A 52 18.79 -1.72 6.93
CA ASN A 52 19.65 -1.41 8.06
C ASN A 52 20.76 -2.46 8.16
N GLU A 53 21.96 -2.08 7.73
CA GLU A 53 23.15 -2.94 7.75
C GLU A 53 23.65 -3.26 9.17
N THR A 54 23.19 -2.53 10.18
CA THR A 54 23.57 -2.77 11.59
C THR A 54 22.79 -3.91 12.25
N LEU A 55 21.76 -4.44 11.59
CA LEU A 55 20.98 -5.54 12.13
C LEU A 55 21.79 -6.85 12.04
N PRO A 56 21.91 -7.62 13.14
CA PRO A 56 22.68 -8.86 13.16
C PRO A 56 22.06 -9.97 12.30
N VAL A 57 20.79 -9.82 11.91
CA VAL A 57 20.06 -10.76 11.05
C VAL A 57 19.24 -9.97 10.04
N ARG A 58 19.20 -10.48 8.80
CA ARG A 58 18.32 -9.95 7.74
C ARG A 58 16.90 -10.43 7.99
N PHE A 59 15.99 -9.50 8.22
CA PHE A 59 14.56 -9.79 8.36
C PHE A 59 13.81 -9.38 7.10
N GLN A 60 12.75 -10.11 6.77
CA GLN A 60 11.83 -9.74 5.70
C GLN A 60 10.40 -9.84 6.20
N ARG A 61 9.61 -8.79 6.02
CA ARG A 61 8.19 -8.77 6.35
C ARG A 61 7.36 -8.80 5.08
N ARG A 62 6.56 -9.84 4.86
CA ARG A 62 5.60 -9.90 3.74
C ARG A 62 4.22 -9.44 4.20
N GLN A 63 3.73 -8.32 3.66
CA GLN A 63 2.47 -7.71 4.10
C GLN A 63 1.82 -6.91 2.97
N PHE A 64 0.50 -6.71 3.03
CA PHE A 64 -0.16 -5.75 2.13
C PHE A 64 0.33 -4.32 2.42
N PRO A 65 0.73 -3.53 1.41
CA PRO A 65 1.31 -2.20 1.62
C PRO A 65 0.22 -1.13 1.86
N ILE A 66 -0.66 -1.36 2.84
CA ILE A 66 -1.82 -0.54 3.12
C ILE A 66 -1.96 -0.23 4.61
N ILE A 67 -2.67 0.85 4.92
CA ILE A 67 -3.14 1.17 6.26
C ILE A 67 -4.58 1.70 6.20
N MET A 68 -5.37 1.45 7.25
CA MET A 68 -6.67 2.09 7.44
C MET A 68 -6.45 3.61 7.60
N SER A 69 -7.24 4.42 6.91
CA SER A 69 -6.98 5.86 6.79
C SER A 69 -8.25 6.72 6.93
N PHE A 70 -9.10 6.40 7.90
CA PHE A 70 -10.23 7.26 8.28
C PHE A 70 -9.79 8.47 9.12
N ALA A 71 -8.83 8.24 10.02
CA ALA A 71 -8.14 9.26 10.80
C ALA A 71 -6.64 8.93 10.82
N MET A 72 -5.81 9.96 10.76
CA MET A 72 -4.35 9.84 10.79
C MET A 72 -3.77 11.02 11.57
N THR A 73 -2.62 10.81 12.21
CA THR A 73 -1.87 11.92 12.81
C THR A 73 -1.22 12.77 11.72
N ILE A 74 -0.91 14.03 12.02
CA ILE A 74 -0.31 14.99 11.06
C ILE A 74 0.98 14.43 10.43
N ASN A 75 1.84 13.78 11.22
CA ASN A 75 3.08 13.20 10.71
C ASN A 75 2.89 11.94 9.84
N LYS A 76 1.67 11.40 9.76
CA LYS A 76 1.32 10.21 8.99
C LYS A 76 0.39 10.52 7.82
N SER A 77 -0.16 11.74 7.74
CA SER A 77 -1.13 12.15 6.73
C SER A 77 -0.53 12.39 5.37
#